data_AF-A0A2V7KV51-F1
#
_entry.id   AF-A0A2V7KV51-F1
#
_cell.length_a   1.000
_cell.length_b   1.000
_cell.length_c   1.000
_cell.angle_alpha   90.00
_cell.angle_beta   90.00
_cell.angle_gamma   90.00
#
_symmetry.space_group_name_H-M   'P 1'
#
loop_
_entity.id
_entity.type
_entity.pdbx_description
1 polymer ?
#
loop_
_entity_poly.entity_id
_entity_poly.type
_entity_poly.pdbx_seq_one_letter_code
_entity_poly.pdbx_strand_id
1 'polypeptide(L)'
;MEDLLFPQARRVPYGAHPSNGLLHLVLVILLTCSPRPGAAMQSDTLPRPNAFRAIGQTIVLNTVVNRLDAWARNRDWAKVGTRAWARNIRLGWAWDQDGFATNVFAHPYHGSLYFNTGRASGLSFLESAPIAMFGSWSWEYFCETERPSLNDFLLSSFGGVTLGEMFHRIGETIRDNTATGLHRTFRELAAMPFDPMGGLNRLFRGKWKRLGINPAEHDPKAYVLRVGVGGRFARRLVNDSMARMGTFVGDLSYGDAFAGKYRTPFDVFSIRLIVNSQGGLNALNGSGRLYGRALSDSLSHIRHQFAVNQRYDYVNNPAQSFGGVSVEAGIDSRWRLGARRDGFGIRTALFGDGIILGAIDAPGTGTGLRDYDFGPGAGVRWEAGLDRHGARFFTLLGRVAYIHTASGGAADHLVNVSTLELAIPVTHRVGIAVQTSIFDRESHYTNRPPDKRDYPEGRFMLVWTKGASTP
;
A
#
# COMPACT_ATOMS: atom_id res chain seq x y z
N MET A 1 -16.68 7.86 -5.91
CA MET A 1 -16.11 6.56 -5.47
C MET A 1 -16.00 6.55 -3.95
N GLU A 2 -15.63 7.67 -3.32
CA GLU A 2 -15.61 7.87 -1.86
C GLU A 2 -16.97 7.72 -1.17
N ASP A 3 -18.05 8.32 -1.69
CA ASP A 3 -19.39 8.25 -1.06
C ASP A 3 -20.06 6.87 -1.09
N LEU A 4 -19.57 5.96 -1.94
CA LEU A 4 -20.06 4.57 -1.97
C LEU A 4 -19.43 3.70 -0.88
N LEU A 5 -18.40 4.20 -0.19
CA LEU A 5 -17.66 3.44 0.81
C LEU A 5 -17.66 4.09 2.19
N PHE A 6 -17.70 5.43 2.33
CA PHE A 6 -17.57 6.09 3.63
C PHE A 6 -18.34 7.43 3.73
N PRO A 7 -19.37 7.56 4.57
CA PRO A 7 -20.01 8.85 4.85
C PRO A 7 -19.12 9.72 5.76
N GLN A 8 -18.84 10.96 5.36
CA GLN A 8 -18.05 11.94 6.13
C GLN A 8 -18.92 12.98 6.85
N ALA A 9 -18.51 13.40 8.06
CA ALA A 9 -19.17 14.40 8.91
C ALA A 9 -18.70 15.86 8.62
N ARG A 10 -19.54 16.87 8.96
CA ARG A 10 -19.33 18.32 8.71
C ARG A 10 -18.23 18.95 9.58
N ARG A 11 -17.52 20.00 9.08
CA ARG A 11 -16.29 20.58 9.68
C ARG A 11 -16.22 22.09 10.00
N VAL A 12 -15.28 22.44 10.90
CA VAL A 12 -14.90 23.73 11.54
C VAL A 12 -13.34 23.87 11.46
N PRO A 13 -12.64 25.01 11.75
CA PRO A 13 -11.33 25.35 11.16
C PRO A 13 -10.08 24.67 11.76
N TYR A 14 -8.98 24.75 11.00
CA TYR A 14 -7.68 24.05 11.08
C TYR A 14 -6.90 24.12 12.40
N GLY A 15 -6.12 23.05 12.65
CA GLY A 15 -5.08 22.96 13.68
C GLY A 15 -3.70 23.48 13.28
N ALA A 16 -2.70 23.20 14.14
CA ALA A 16 -1.36 23.80 14.17
C ALA A 16 -0.53 23.72 12.86
N HIS A 17 0.51 24.54 12.75
CA HIS A 17 1.45 24.54 11.61
C HIS A 17 2.46 23.38 11.68
N PRO A 18 2.78 22.71 10.57
CA PRO A 18 3.80 21.65 10.55
C PRO A 18 5.22 22.18 10.79
N SER A 19 6.05 21.43 11.53
CA SER A 19 7.44 21.80 11.84
C SER A 19 8.40 21.57 10.66
N ASN A 20 9.41 22.43 10.50
CA ASN A 20 10.39 22.40 9.40
C ASN A 20 11.24 21.11 9.33
N GLY A 21 11.34 20.33 10.41
CA GLY A 21 12.16 19.10 10.47
C GLY A 21 11.67 17.97 9.56
N LEU A 22 10.35 17.82 9.40
CA LEU A 22 9.76 16.76 8.56
C LEU A 22 10.03 16.99 7.07
N LEU A 23 10.09 18.26 6.64
CA LEU A 23 10.39 18.66 5.25
C LEU A 23 11.84 18.37 4.86
N HIS A 24 12.79 18.52 5.79
CA HIS A 24 14.20 18.21 5.54
C HIS A 24 14.48 16.70 5.42
N LEU A 25 13.79 15.86 6.20
CA LEU A 25 13.93 14.40 6.14
C LEU A 25 13.46 13.83 4.79
N VAL A 26 12.36 14.38 4.25
CA VAL A 26 11.79 14.03 2.93
C VAL A 26 12.76 14.34 1.79
N LEU A 27 13.45 15.49 1.86
CA LEU A 27 14.42 15.91 0.85
C LEU A 27 15.68 15.02 0.82
N VAL A 28 16.14 14.57 2.00
CA VAL A 28 17.34 13.72 2.13
C VAL A 28 17.11 12.32 1.57
N ILE A 29 15.94 11.71 1.81
CA ILE A 29 15.59 10.37 1.28
C ILE A 29 15.56 10.37 -0.26
N LEU A 30 15.06 11.44 -0.88
CA LEU A 30 14.99 11.60 -2.34
C LEU A 30 16.37 11.77 -2.99
N LEU A 31 17.35 12.35 -2.28
CA LEU A 31 18.69 12.60 -2.81
C LEU A 31 19.63 11.38 -2.68
N THR A 32 19.36 10.44 -1.78
CA THR A 32 20.26 9.29 -1.52
C THR A 32 20.05 8.06 -2.41
N CYS A 33 19.04 8.07 -3.31
CA CYS A 33 18.73 6.94 -4.20
C CYS A 33 18.76 7.34 -5.69
N SER A 34 19.91 7.81 -6.18
CA SER A 34 20.16 7.92 -7.63
C SER A 34 21.04 6.76 -8.12
N PRO A 35 20.49 5.65 -8.64
CA PRO A 35 21.27 4.70 -9.41
C PRO A 35 21.46 5.20 -10.85
N ARG A 36 22.66 4.97 -11.39
CA ARG A 36 22.98 5.21 -12.81
C ARG A 36 22.05 4.38 -13.71
N PRO A 37 21.59 4.92 -14.86
CA PRO A 37 20.75 4.18 -15.79
C PRO A 37 21.51 2.97 -16.34
N GLY A 38 21.16 1.78 -15.87
CA GLY A 38 21.54 0.51 -16.48
C GLY A 38 20.73 0.32 -17.76
N ALA A 39 21.42 0.24 -18.89
CA ALA A 39 20.83 -0.02 -20.20
C ALA A 39 20.10 -1.37 -20.20
N ALA A 40 18.78 -1.34 -20.10
CA ALA A 40 17.93 -2.46 -20.49
C ALA A 40 17.61 -2.30 -21.98
N MET A 41 17.95 -3.33 -22.76
CA MET A 41 17.76 -3.43 -24.21
C MET A 41 16.31 -3.04 -24.59
N GLN A 42 16.17 -1.86 -25.20
CA GLN A 42 14.89 -1.24 -25.50
C GLN A 42 14.32 -1.88 -26.77
N SER A 43 13.33 -2.77 -26.63
CA SER A 43 12.58 -3.26 -27.78
C SER A 43 11.69 -2.14 -28.31
N ASP A 44 11.72 -1.88 -29.63
CA ASP A 44 10.96 -0.82 -30.35
C ASP A 44 9.42 -0.82 -30.15
N THR A 45 8.89 -1.75 -29.37
CA THR A 45 7.47 -1.90 -29.02
C THR A 45 7.06 -1.22 -27.70
N LEU A 46 8.01 -0.82 -26.85
CA LEU A 46 7.73 -0.11 -25.61
C LEU A 46 7.44 1.38 -25.90
N PRO A 47 6.37 1.97 -25.33
CA PRO A 47 6.07 3.39 -25.56
C PRO A 47 7.24 4.26 -25.09
N ARG A 48 7.75 5.12 -25.98
CA ARG A 48 8.78 6.10 -25.63
C ARG A 48 8.33 6.93 -24.40
N PRO A 49 9.19 7.10 -23.39
CA PRO A 49 8.90 7.92 -22.22
C PRO A 49 8.41 9.32 -22.63
N ASN A 50 7.32 9.80 -22.03
CA ASN A 50 6.80 11.14 -22.30
C ASN A 50 6.27 11.78 -21.01
N ALA A 51 7.14 12.57 -20.37
CA ALA A 51 6.80 13.27 -19.12
C ALA A 51 5.69 14.32 -19.30
N PHE A 52 5.67 15.05 -20.42
CA PHE A 52 4.62 16.04 -20.72
C PHE A 52 3.23 15.40 -20.77
N ARG A 53 3.12 14.19 -21.32
CA ARG A 53 1.87 13.43 -21.31
C ARG A 53 1.47 13.05 -19.89
N ALA A 54 2.40 12.59 -19.07
CA ALA A 54 2.12 12.23 -17.69
C ALA A 54 1.62 13.44 -16.89
N ILE A 55 2.30 14.59 -17.00
CA ILE A 55 1.90 15.86 -16.38
C ILE A 55 0.52 16.29 -16.87
N GLY A 56 0.29 16.29 -18.19
CA GLY A 56 -1.00 16.65 -18.78
C GLY A 56 -2.14 15.74 -18.32
N GLN A 57 -1.92 14.42 -18.26
CA GLN A 57 -2.89 13.46 -17.74
C GLN A 57 -3.18 13.66 -16.26
N THR A 58 -2.17 14.02 -15.47
CA THR A 58 -2.32 14.34 -14.05
C THR A 58 -3.17 15.60 -13.84
N ILE A 59 -2.91 16.68 -14.60
CA ILE A 59 -3.73 17.90 -14.55
C ILE A 59 -5.18 17.61 -14.95
N VAL A 60 -5.39 16.82 -16.01
CA VAL A 60 -6.73 16.42 -16.45
C VAL A 60 -7.42 15.59 -15.37
N LEU A 61 -6.72 14.63 -14.74
CA LEU A 61 -7.26 13.82 -13.65
C LEU A 61 -7.73 14.71 -12.49
N ASN A 62 -6.88 15.61 -12.00
CA ASN A 62 -7.22 16.58 -10.95
C ASN A 62 -8.44 17.40 -11.32
N THR A 63 -8.45 17.95 -12.53
CA THR A 63 -9.56 18.77 -13.02
C THR A 63 -10.86 17.95 -13.05
N VAL A 64 -10.84 16.73 -13.58
CA VAL A 64 -12.02 15.88 -13.69
C VAL A 64 -12.55 15.53 -12.29
N VAL A 65 -11.71 15.08 -11.37
CA VAL A 65 -12.15 14.69 -10.02
C VAL A 65 -12.72 15.91 -9.29
N ASN A 66 -11.98 17.02 -9.26
CA ASN A 66 -12.44 18.25 -8.64
C ASN A 66 -13.77 18.76 -9.25
N ARG A 67 -13.94 18.73 -10.58
CA ARG A 67 -15.19 19.16 -11.23
C ARG A 67 -16.37 18.23 -10.92
N LEU A 68 -16.13 16.92 -10.83
CA LEU A 68 -17.15 15.98 -10.37
C LEU A 68 -17.56 16.29 -8.93
N ASP A 69 -16.61 16.59 -8.05
CA ASP A 69 -16.91 16.93 -6.65
C ASP A 69 -17.63 18.27 -6.52
N ALA A 70 -17.19 19.29 -7.25
CA ALA A 70 -17.79 20.63 -7.22
C ALA A 70 -19.20 20.66 -7.83
N TRP A 71 -19.41 20.00 -8.96
CA TRP A 71 -20.64 20.14 -9.75
C TRP A 71 -21.61 18.98 -9.57
N ALA A 72 -21.14 17.74 -9.57
CA ALA A 72 -22.00 16.57 -9.43
C ALA A 72 -22.28 16.22 -7.96
N ARG A 73 -21.28 16.38 -7.07
CA ARG A 73 -21.43 16.11 -5.63
C ARG A 73 -21.66 17.37 -4.79
N ASN A 74 -21.65 18.54 -5.42
CA ASN A 74 -21.90 19.85 -4.78
C ASN A 74 -21.03 20.09 -3.52
N ARG A 75 -19.76 19.66 -3.55
CA ARG A 75 -18.82 19.81 -2.44
C ARG A 75 -18.27 21.24 -2.41
N ASP A 76 -18.43 21.91 -1.27
CA ASP A 76 -17.96 23.30 -1.13
C ASP A 76 -16.43 23.42 -1.19
N TRP A 77 -15.73 22.44 -0.63
CA TRP A 77 -14.27 22.33 -0.66
C TRP A 77 -13.70 22.27 -2.09
N ALA A 78 -14.46 21.74 -3.04
CA ALA A 78 -14.04 21.59 -4.45
C ALA A 78 -14.34 22.83 -5.31
N LYS A 79 -15.11 23.81 -4.81
CA LYS A 79 -15.53 25.02 -5.55
C LYS A 79 -14.41 26.07 -5.57
N VAL A 80 -13.30 25.71 -6.21
CA VAL A 80 -12.08 26.51 -6.29
C VAL A 80 -12.14 27.60 -7.35
N GLY A 81 -11.32 28.63 -7.15
CA GLY A 81 -11.08 29.73 -8.08
C GLY A 81 -9.82 30.51 -7.68
N THR A 82 -9.47 31.55 -8.44
CA THR A 82 -8.20 32.31 -8.28
C THR A 82 -7.98 32.85 -6.86
N ARG A 83 -9.06 33.23 -6.15
CA ARG A 83 -8.98 33.66 -4.75
C ARG A 83 -8.53 32.55 -3.80
N ALA A 84 -9.04 31.32 -3.99
CA ALA A 84 -8.64 30.17 -3.21
C ALA A 84 -7.16 29.83 -3.48
N TRP A 85 -6.76 29.80 -4.75
CA TRP A 85 -5.36 29.55 -5.14
C TRP A 85 -4.39 30.56 -4.53
N ALA A 86 -4.69 31.86 -4.64
CA ALA A 86 -3.86 32.90 -4.05
C ALA A 86 -3.76 32.79 -2.52
N ARG A 87 -4.88 32.43 -1.86
CA ARG A 87 -4.88 32.17 -0.41
C ARG A 87 -4.01 30.96 -0.06
N ASN A 88 -4.12 29.86 -0.78
CA ASN A 88 -3.40 28.61 -0.51
C ASN A 88 -1.89 28.81 -0.70
N ILE A 89 -1.49 29.50 -1.76
CA ILE A 89 -0.09 29.89 -2.02
C ILE A 89 0.45 30.77 -0.87
N ARG A 90 -0.33 31.75 -0.40
CA ARG A 90 0.09 32.65 0.68
C ARG A 90 0.18 31.97 2.04
N LEU A 91 -0.77 31.11 2.39
CA LEU A 91 -0.86 30.50 3.72
C LEU A 91 -0.01 29.24 3.87
N GLY A 92 0.21 28.51 2.77
CA GLY A 92 1.00 27.27 2.77
C GLY A 92 0.43 26.18 3.67
N TRP A 93 1.28 25.18 3.92
CA TRP A 93 0.93 23.90 4.53
C TRP A 93 0.25 23.99 5.89
N ALA A 94 -0.76 23.13 6.08
CA ALA A 94 -1.44 22.86 7.34
C ALA A 94 -1.59 21.33 7.53
N TRP A 95 -2.06 20.91 8.71
CA TRP A 95 -2.61 19.57 8.90
C TRP A 95 -4.13 19.64 8.70
N ASP A 96 -4.69 18.77 7.87
CA ASP A 96 -6.14 18.71 7.70
C ASP A 96 -6.84 18.04 8.90
N GLN A 97 -8.14 17.86 8.72
CA GLN A 97 -9.05 17.26 9.68
C GLN A 97 -9.81 16.07 9.05
N ASP A 98 -9.22 15.45 8.01
CA ASP A 98 -9.85 14.40 7.23
C ASP A 98 -10.09 13.13 8.03
N GLY A 99 -11.16 12.41 7.70
CA GLY A 99 -11.44 11.12 8.35
C GLY A 99 -10.36 10.10 7.98
N PHE A 100 -10.08 9.17 8.88
CA PHE A 100 -8.97 8.21 8.76
C PHE A 100 -8.95 7.47 7.41
N ALA A 101 -10.10 6.99 6.94
CA ALA A 101 -10.19 6.29 5.66
C ALA A 101 -9.87 7.18 4.45
N THR A 102 -10.17 8.48 4.51
CA THR A 102 -9.79 9.42 3.46
C THR A 102 -8.28 9.60 3.45
N ASN A 103 -7.68 9.92 4.60
CA ASN A 103 -6.25 10.20 4.68
C ASN A 103 -5.37 8.99 4.40
N VAL A 104 -5.72 7.85 4.98
CA VAL A 104 -4.83 6.68 4.96
C VAL A 104 -5.16 5.75 3.79
N PHE A 105 -6.32 5.88 3.13
CA PHE A 105 -6.66 5.07 1.95
C PHE A 105 -6.98 5.88 0.70
N ALA A 106 -7.95 6.80 0.74
CA ALA A 106 -8.39 7.51 -0.46
C ALA A 106 -7.28 8.37 -1.08
N HIS A 107 -6.53 9.11 -0.27
CA HIS A 107 -5.39 9.93 -0.70
C HIS A 107 -4.25 9.10 -1.29
N PRO A 108 -3.72 8.05 -0.62
CA PRO A 108 -2.77 7.10 -1.24
C PRO A 108 -3.29 6.47 -2.54
N TYR A 109 -4.57 6.10 -2.60
CA TYR A 109 -5.16 5.56 -3.83
C TYR A 109 -5.20 6.63 -4.94
N HIS A 110 -5.58 7.87 -4.65
CA HIS A 110 -5.56 8.97 -5.63
C HIS A 110 -4.12 9.23 -6.10
N GLY A 111 -3.17 9.25 -5.18
CA GLY A 111 -1.73 9.30 -5.44
C GLY A 111 -1.25 8.19 -6.40
N SER A 112 -1.79 6.99 -6.27
CA SER A 112 -1.49 5.85 -7.14
C SER A 112 -1.92 6.11 -8.59
N LEU A 113 -2.99 6.88 -8.80
CA LEU A 113 -3.44 7.28 -10.13
C LEU A 113 -2.46 8.26 -10.77
N TYR A 114 -1.95 9.24 -10.01
CA TYR A 114 -0.91 10.16 -10.46
C TYR A 114 0.34 9.41 -10.90
N PHE A 115 0.84 8.50 -10.06
CA PHE A 115 1.97 7.64 -10.39
C PHE A 115 1.72 6.84 -11.68
N ASN A 116 0.52 6.25 -11.81
CA ASN A 116 0.15 5.44 -12.97
C ASN A 116 0.00 6.26 -14.26
N THR A 117 -0.23 7.57 -14.21
CA THR A 117 -0.14 8.42 -15.41
C THR A 117 1.29 8.46 -15.98
N GLY A 118 2.30 8.39 -15.10
CA GLY A 118 3.71 8.27 -15.43
C GLY A 118 4.00 6.93 -16.10
N ARG A 119 3.66 5.83 -15.43
CA ARG A 119 3.86 4.46 -15.96
C ARG A 119 3.14 4.26 -17.30
N ALA A 120 1.89 4.70 -17.41
CA ALA A 120 1.11 4.63 -18.65
C ALA A 120 1.70 5.49 -19.79
N SER A 121 2.50 6.50 -19.44
CA SER A 121 3.24 7.35 -20.38
C SER A 121 4.64 6.82 -20.72
N GLY A 122 4.99 5.63 -20.24
CA GLY A 122 6.26 4.95 -20.51
C GLY A 122 7.41 5.38 -19.60
N LEU A 123 7.14 6.11 -18.51
CA LEU A 123 8.15 6.49 -17.53
C LEU A 123 8.54 5.27 -16.66
N SER A 124 9.79 5.20 -16.25
CA SER A 124 10.28 4.26 -15.24
C SER A 124 9.68 4.54 -13.86
N PHE A 125 9.91 3.66 -12.88
CA PHE A 125 9.48 3.84 -11.49
C PHE A 125 9.93 5.19 -10.92
N LEU A 126 11.23 5.50 -11.01
CA LEU A 126 11.80 6.73 -10.46
C LEU A 126 11.33 7.99 -11.19
N GLU A 127 11.09 7.90 -12.49
CA GLU A 127 10.54 9.01 -13.27
C GLU A 127 9.04 9.24 -13.00
N SER A 128 8.32 8.20 -12.59
CA SER A 128 6.89 8.28 -12.24
C SER A 128 6.66 8.79 -10.81
N ALA A 129 7.60 8.58 -9.90
CA ALA A 129 7.52 9.08 -8.53
C ALA A 129 7.29 10.61 -8.41
N PRO A 130 8.04 11.49 -9.09
CA PRO A 130 7.78 12.92 -9.03
C PRO A 130 6.43 13.33 -9.68
N ILE A 131 5.85 12.49 -10.55
CA ILE A 131 4.50 12.75 -11.08
C ILE A 131 3.45 12.58 -9.97
N ALA A 132 3.62 11.60 -9.08
CA ALA A 132 2.75 11.45 -7.92
C ALA A 132 2.82 12.65 -6.98
N MET A 133 4.04 13.13 -6.70
CA MET A 133 4.27 14.33 -5.89
C MET A 133 3.66 15.58 -6.54
N PHE A 134 3.86 15.76 -7.86
CA PHE A 134 3.26 16.87 -8.60
C PHE A 134 1.73 16.82 -8.58
N GLY A 135 1.15 15.63 -8.78
CA GLY A 135 -0.30 15.46 -8.76
C GLY A 135 -0.90 15.82 -7.41
N SER A 136 -0.30 15.34 -6.32
CA SER A 136 -0.74 15.66 -4.97
C SER A 136 -0.50 17.14 -4.64
N TRP A 137 0.68 17.70 -4.90
CA TRP A 137 0.94 19.12 -4.69
C TRP A 137 -0.06 20.02 -5.45
N SER A 138 -0.33 19.72 -6.72
CA SER A 138 -1.26 20.51 -7.51
C SER A 138 -2.73 20.31 -7.07
N TRP A 139 -3.07 19.15 -6.50
CA TRP A 139 -4.36 18.94 -5.85
C TRP A 139 -4.52 19.89 -4.66
N GLU A 140 -3.60 19.83 -3.69
CA GLU A 140 -3.64 20.62 -2.46
C GLU A 140 -3.69 22.14 -2.71
N TYR A 141 -2.93 22.63 -3.68
CA TYR A 141 -2.86 24.07 -3.94
C TYR A 141 -3.98 24.61 -4.83
N PHE A 142 -4.51 23.78 -5.75
CA PHE A 142 -5.39 24.28 -6.81
C PHE A 142 -6.77 23.59 -6.89
N CYS A 143 -6.95 22.44 -6.25
CA CYS A 143 -8.19 21.66 -6.30
C CYS A 143 -9.00 21.69 -5.00
N GLU A 144 -8.51 22.40 -3.98
CA GLU A 144 -9.24 22.60 -2.73
C GLU A 144 -9.34 24.07 -2.35
N THR A 145 -10.42 24.44 -1.68
CA THR A 145 -10.53 25.75 -1.03
C THR A 145 -9.76 25.76 0.29
N GLU A 146 -9.51 24.59 0.83
CA GLU A 146 -8.83 24.33 2.07
C GLU A 146 -7.37 24.78 1.99
N ARG A 147 -6.72 24.96 3.14
CA ARG A 147 -5.26 25.15 3.15
C ARG A 147 -4.61 23.83 2.70
N PRO A 148 -3.54 23.88 1.91
CA PRO A 148 -2.88 22.66 1.43
C PRO A 148 -2.43 21.79 2.60
N SER A 149 -2.78 20.51 2.57
CA SER A 149 -2.53 19.55 3.64
C SER A 149 -1.17 18.87 3.46
N LEU A 150 -0.33 18.96 4.49
CA LEU A 150 0.98 18.31 4.48
C LEU A 150 0.86 16.80 4.59
N ASN A 151 -0.06 16.28 5.41
CA ASN A 151 -0.23 14.84 5.55
C ASN A 151 -0.79 14.23 4.27
N ASP A 152 -1.71 14.90 3.59
CA ASP A 152 -2.27 14.40 2.33
C ASP A 152 -1.23 14.44 1.23
N PHE A 153 -0.40 15.49 1.21
CA PHE A 153 0.77 15.53 0.35
C PHE A 153 1.69 14.33 0.55
N LEU A 154 2.06 14.01 1.79
CA LEU A 154 2.96 12.90 2.10
C LEU A 154 2.33 11.53 1.82
N LEU A 155 1.09 11.31 2.22
CA LEU A 155 0.38 10.04 2.05
C LEU A 155 0.05 9.78 0.57
N SER A 156 -0.45 10.78 -0.15
CA SER A 156 -0.69 10.68 -1.59
C SER A 156 0.60 10.50 -2.38
N SER A 157 1.70 11.13 -1.95
CA SER A 157 2.99 10.96 -2.63
C SER A 157 3.60 9.58 -2.37
N PHE A 158 3.98 9.28 -1.13
CA PHE A 158 4.71 8.06 -0.82
C PHE A 158 3.81 6.81 -0.85
N GLY A 159 2.57 6.94 -0.38
CA GLY A 159 1.58 5.87 -0.44
C GLY A 159 1.14 5.64 -1.87
N GLY A 160 0.96 6.71 -2.65
CA GLY A 160 0.65 6.65 -4.07
C GLY A 160 1.73 5.99 -4.92
N VAL A 161 3.01 6.29 -4.68
CA VAL A 161 4.13 5.59 -5.35
C VAL A 161 4.09 4.09 -5.04
N THR A 162 3.90 3.74 -3.77
CA THR A 162 3.89 2.34 -3.30
C THR A 162 2.74 1.57 -3.94
N LEU A 163 1.50 2.05 -3.75
CA LEU A 163 0.30 1.42 -4.31
C LEU A 163 0.30 1.44 -5.83
N GLY A 164 0.72 2.56 -6.44
CA GLY A 164 0.75 2.77 -7.89
C GLY A 164 1.60 1.73 -8.59
N GLU A 165 2.84 1.54 -8.16
CA GLU A 165 3.73 0.55 -8.79
C GLU A 165 3.19 -0.88 -8.65
N MET A 166 2.69 -1.25 -7.46
CA MET A 166 2.13 -2.60 -7.27
C MET A 166 0.87 -2.81 -8.13
N PHE A 167 -0.04 -1.84 -8.16
CA PHE A 167 -1.25 -1.94 -8.96
C PHE A 167 -0.98 -1.90 -10.46
N HIS A 168 0.00 -1.11 -10.90
CA HIS A 168 0.47 -1.12 -12.27
C HIS A 168 0.96 -2.52 -12.68
N ARG A 169 1.84 -3.14 -11.88
CA ARG A 169 2.36 -4.49 -12.16
C ARG A 169 1.27 -5.56 -12.12
N ILE A 170 0.33 -5.47 -11.18
CA ILE A 170 -0.85 -6.35 -11.15
C ILE A 170 -1.68 -6.18 -12.43
N GLY A 171 -1.98 -4.94 -12.80
CA GLY A 171 -2.76 -4.61 -14.00
C GLY A 171 -2.09 -5.14 -15.28
N GLU A 172 -0.78 -4.94 -15.43
CA GLU A 172 -0.03 -5.47 -16.56
C GLU A 172 0.07 -7.00 -16.58
N THR A 173 0.13 -7.65 -15.41
CA THR A 173 0.08 -9.12 -15.31
C THR A 173 -1.28 -9.69 -15.72
N ILE A 174 -2.37 -8.97 -15.45
CA ILE A 174 -3.72 -9.36 -15.88
C ILE A 174 -3.88 -9.19 -17.40
N ARG A 175 -3.29 -8.13 -17.96
CA ARG A 175 -3.35 -7.81 -19.40
C ARG A 175 -2.55 -8.80 -20.24
N ASP A 176 -2.97 -8.93 -21.50
CA ASP A 176 -2.29 -9.79 -22.47
C ASP A 176 -2.34 -9.18 -23.86
N ASN A 177 -1.20 -8.68 -24.30
CA ASN A 177 -1.05 -8.05 -25.60
C ASN A 177 -1.15 -9.06 -26.76
N THR A 178 -1.05 -10.36 -26.48
CA THR A 178 -1.17 -11.43 -27.49
C THR A 178 -2.60 -11.93 -27.67
N ALA A 179 -3.47 -11.68 -26.68
CA ALA A 179 -4.87 -12.07 -26.73
C ALA A 179 -5.66 -11.24 -27.75
N THR A 180 -6.73 -11.85 -28.30
CA THR A 180 -7.67 -11.24 -29.26
C THR A 180 -9.13 -11.38 -28.78
N GLY A 181 -10.05 -10.69 -29.46
CA GLY A 181 -11.49 -10.81 -29.24
C GLY A 181 -11.95 -10.44 -27.82
N LEU A 182 -13.06 -11.07 -27.39
CA LEU A 182 -13.66 -10.81 -26.08
C LEU A 182 -12.70 -11.14 -24.92
N HIS A 183 -11.88 -12.17 -25.05
CA HIS A 183 -10.89 -12.56 -24.04
C HIS A 183 -9.93 -11.41 -23.71
N ARG A 184 -9.45 -10.70 -24.75
CA ARG A 184 -8.62 -9.51 -24.56
C ARG A 184 -9.39 -8.39 -23.84
N THR A 185 -10.62 -8.11 -24.28
CA THR A 185 -11.46 -7.08 -23.66
C THR A 185 -11.71 -7.37 -22.17
N PHE A 186 -12.00 -8.62 -21.81
CA PHE A 186 -12.16 -9.03 -20.41
C PHE A 186 -10.88 -8.81 -19.59
N ARG A 187 -9.70 -9.10 -20.16
CA ARG A 187 -8.43 -8.84 -19.47
C ARG A 187 -8.15 -7.35 -19.27
N GLU A 188 -8.43 -6.51 -20.27
CA GLU A 188 -8.32 -5.05 -20.12
C GLU A 188 -9.27 -4.52 -19.04
N LEU A 189 -10.52 -5.01 -19.02
CA LEU A 189 -11.51 -4.66 -18.00
C LEU A 189 -11.11 -5.17 -16.60
N ALA A 190 -10.61 -6.39 -16.48
CA ALA A 190 -10.18 -6.97 -15.21
C ALA A 190 -8.97 -6.25 -14.60
N ALA A 191 -8.16 -5.57 -15.42
CA ALA A 191 -7.02 -4.78 -14.96
C ALA A 191 -7.41 -3.36 -14.49
N MET A 192 -8.57 -2.83 -14.91
CA MET A 192 -9.01 -1.46 -14.59
C MET A 192 -9.13 -1.15 -13.09
N PRO A 193 -9.57 -2.06 -12.19
CA PRO A 193 -9.62 -1.77 -10.76
C PRO A 193 -8.25 -1.49 -10.12
N PHE A 194 -7.17 -1.98 -10.74
CA PHE A 194 -5.81 -1.77 -10.26
C PHE A 194 -5.15 -0.60 -11.01
N ASP A 195 -5.21 -0.62 -12.34
CA ASP A 195 -4.54 0.38 -13.17
C ASP A 195 -5.52 1.02 -14.17
N PRO A 196 -6.41 1.90 -13.70
CA PRO A 196 -7.39 2.58 -14.56
C PRO A 196 -6.71 3.58 -15.51
N MET A 197 -5.63 4.25 -15.07
CA MET A 197 -4.90 5.20 -15.91
C MET A 197 -4.19 4.49 -17.07
N GLY A 198 -3.56 3.34 -16.83
CA GLY A 198 -3.04 2.49 -17.90
C GLY A 198 -4.14 2.00 -18.83
N GLY A 199 -5.28 1.55 -18.28
CA GLY A 199 -6.42 1.10 -19.09
C GLY A 199 -6.98 2.20 -20.01
N LEU A 200 -7.19 3.41 -19.50
CA LEU A 200 -7.65 4.56 -20.29
C LEU A 200 -6.62 5.01 -21.33
N ASN A 201 -5.34 5.09 -20.95
CA ASN A 201 -4.25 5.43 -21.87
C ASN A 201 -4.16 4.43 -23.03
N ARG A 202 -4.31 3.13 -22.71
CA ARG A 202 -4.36 2.06 -23.72
C ARG A 202 -5.61 2.19 -24.59
N LEU A 203 -6.76 2.53 -24.03
CA LEU A 203 -8.02 2.69 -24.77
C LEU A 203 -7.91 3.83 -25.79
N PHE A 204 -7.54 5.03 -25.34
CA PHE A 204 -7.42 6.22 -26.19
C PHE A 204 -6.33 6.10 -27.26
N ARG A 205 -5.32 5.26 -27.03
CA ARG A 205 -4.25 4.99 -28.00
C ARG A 205 -4.52 3.78 -28.89
N GLY A 206 -5.73 3.21 -28.84
CA GLY A 206 -6.12 2.04 -29.63
C GLY A 206 -5.40 0.74 -29.24
N LYS A 207 -4.68 0.71 -28.11
CA LYS A 207 -3.95 -0.48 -27.64
C LYS A 207 -4.87 -1.59 -27.15
N TRP A 208 -6.14 -1.30 -26.85
CA TRP A 208 -7.13 -2.34 -26.51
C TRP A 208 -7.38 -3.34 -27.64
N LYS A 209 -7.04 -3.01 -28.89
CA LYS A 209 -7.21 -3.91 -30.05
C LYS A 209 -5.88 -4.29 -30.71
N ARG A 210 -4.78 -3.65 -30.32
CA ARG A 210 -3.47 -3.81 -30.97
C ARG A 210 -2.71 -5.02 -30.42
N LEU A 211 -2.37 -5.96 -31.29
CA LEU A 211 -1.48 -7.07 -30.96
C LEU A 211 -0.05 -6.59 -30.69
N GLY A 212 0.63 -7.26 -29.76
CA GLY A 212 2.01 -6.97 -29.41
C GLY A 212 2.59 -7.99 -28.45
N ILE A 213 3.88 -7.84 -28.15
CA ILE A 213 4.59 -8.67 -27.19
C ILE A 213 4.25 -8.18 -25.78
N ASN A 214 4.19 -9.11 -24.83
CA ASN A 214 4.08 -8.80 -23.41
C ASN A 214 5.47 -8.39 -22.88
N PRO A 215 5.63 -7.18 -22.32
CA PRO A 215 6.85 -6.77 -21.62
C PRO A 215 7.25 -7.79 -20.55
N ALA A 216 8.52 -7.81 -20.16
CA ALA A 216 9.02 -8.73 -19.13
C ALA A 216 8.32 -8.57 -17.76
N GLU A 217 7.73 -7.41 -17.49
CA GLU A 217 6.93 -7.14 -16.28
C GLU A 217 5.56 -7.86 -16.30
N HIS A 218 5.08 -8.28 -17.47
CA HIS A 218 3.85 -9.06 -17.67
C HIS A 218 4.13 -10.56 -17.55
N ASP A 219 4.83 -10.99 -16.51
CA ASP A 219 5.08 -12.41 -16.30
C ASP A 219 3.96 -13.02 -15.43
N PRO A 220 3.01 -13.79 -16.02
CA PRO A 220 1.97 -14.45 -15.25
C PRO A 220 2.49 -15.55 -14.32
N LYS A 221 3.77 -15.95 -14.44
CA LYS A 221 4.43 -16.87 -13.50
C LYS A 221 5.09 -16.15 -12.34
N ALA A 222 5.19 -14.83 -12.39
CA ALA A 222 5.82 -14.05 -11.33
C ALA A 222 4.93 -13.90 -10.10
N TYR A 223 3.64 -14.25 -10.12
CA TYR A 223 2.76 -14.08 -8.97
C TYR A 223 2.30 -15.39 -8.31
N VAL A 224 2.04 -15.28 -7.01
CA VAL A 224 1.26 -16.21 -6.21
C VAL A 224 0.07 -15.44 -5.63
N LEU A 225 -1.13 -15.82 -6.03
CA LEU A 225 -2.39 -15.33 -5.51
C LEU A 225 -2.97 -16.38 -4.57
N ARG A 226 -3.29 -15.97 -3.35
CA ARG A 226 -3.95 -16.80 -2.36
C ARG A 226 -5.20 -16.06 -1.86
N VAL A 227 -6.34 -16.73 -1.93
CA VAL A 227 -7.65 -16.20 -1.56
C VAL A 227 -8.24 -17.06 -0.46
N GLY A 228 -8.52 -16.46 0.69
CA GLY A 228 -9.21 -17.09 1.82
C GLY A 228 -10.62 -16.52 1.99
N VAL A 229 -11.60 -17.40 2.18
CA VAL A 229 -12.97 -17.01 2.53
C VAL A 229 -13.42 -17.84 3.73
N GLY A 230 -14.06 -17.19 4.71
CA GLY A 230 -14.61 -17.90 5.86
C GLY A 230 -15.16 -17.01 6.96
N GLY A 231 -15.01 -17.46 8.20
CA GLY A 231 -15.52 -16.77 9.39
C GLY A 231 -14.42 -16.09 10.18
N ARG A 232 -14.69 -14.86 10.64
CA ARG A 232 -13.91 -14.10 11.61
C ARG A 232 -14.65 -14.07 12.94
N PHE A 233 -13.89 -14.28 14.01
CA PHE A 233 -14.32 -14.26 15.40
C PHE A 233 -13.48 -13.23 16.14
N ALA A 234 -14.11 -12.24 16.75
CA ALA A 234 -13.38 -11.22 17.48
C ALA A 234 -14.20 -10.68 18.65
N ARG A 235 -13.53 -10.29 19.72
CA ARG A 235 -14.16 -9.68 20.90
C ARG A 235 -14.79 -8.33 20.50
N ARG A 236 -15.92 -7.92 21.08
CA ARG A 236 -16.38 -6.52 20.97
C ARG A 236 -15.88 -5.75 22.17
N LEU A 237 -15.20 -4.63 21.92
CA LEU A 237 -14.65 -3.76 22.97
C LEU A 237 -15.75 -3.13 23.87
N VAL A 238 -16.96 -2.94 23.36
CA VAL A 238 -18.02 -2.19 24.07
C VAL A 238 -18.84 -3.06 25.03
N ASN A 239 -19.02 -4.36 24.74
CA ASN A 239 -19.97 -5.20 25.48
C ASN A 239 -19.48 -6.64 25.72
N ASP A 240 -18.19 -6.90 25.50
CA ASP A 240 -17.55 -8.19 25.71
C ASP A 240 -18.20 -9.39 24.99
N SER A 241 -18.97 -9.13 23.93
CA SER A 241 -19.59 -10.20 23.14
C SER A 241 -18.72 -10.61 21.95
N MET A 242 -18.76 -11.89 21.58
CA MET A 242 -18.04 -12.40 20.40
C MET A 242 -18.79 -12.01 19.12
N ALA A 243 -18.19 -11.17 18.29
CA ALA A 243 -18.71 -10.86 16.96
C ALA A 243 -18.32 -11.96 15.96
N ARG A 244 -19.30 -12.40 15.16
CA ARG A 244 -19.10 -13.32 14.04
C ARG A 244 -19.35 -12.58 12.73
N MET A 245 -18.36 -12.61 11.84
CA MET A 245 -18.42 -11.90 10.56
C MET A 245 -17.89 -12.79 9.45
N GLY A 246 -18.37 -12.61 8.22
CA GLY A 246 -17.71 -13.16 7.05
C GLY A 246 -16.39 -12.42 6.82
N THR A 247 -15.37 -13.13 6.38
CA THR A 247 -14.06 -12.56 6.03
C THR A 247 -13.60 -13.03 4.65
N PHE A 248 -12.99 -12.12 3.92
CA PHE A 248 -12.27 -12.36 2.68
C PHE A 248 -10.84 -11.86 2.88
N VAL A 249 -9.86 -12.71 2.57
CA VAL A 249 -8.43 -12.41 2.63
C VAL A 249 -7.82 -12.66 1.25
N GLY A 250 -7.20 -11.65 0.67
CA GLY A 250 -6.45 -11.76 -0.58
C GLY A 250 -4.98 -11.47 -0.33
N ASP A 251 -4.12 -12.47 -0.53
CA ASP A 251 -2.67 -12.34 -0.51
C ASP A 251 -2.14 -12.45 -1.93
N LEU A 252 -1.43 -11.43 -2.40
CA LEU A 252 -0.70 -11.46 -3.65
C LEU A 252 0.78 -11.25 -3.36
N SER A 253 1.60 -12.21 -3.78
CA SER A 253 3.06 -12.07 -3.81
C SER A 253 3.52 -12.02 -5.26
N TYR A 254 4.42 -11.12 -5.60
CA TYR A 254 5.03 -10.99 -6.91
C TYR A 254 6.55 -11.12 -6.78
N GLY A 255 7.16 -11.87 -7.69
CA GLY A 255 8.57 -12.23 -7.69
C GLY A 255 8.95 -13.23 -6.58
N ASP A 256 10.21 -13.64 -6.59
CA ASP A 256 10.85 -14.34 -5.47
C ASP A 256 12.19 -13.67 -5.20
N ALA A 257 12.36 -13.15 -3.98
CA ALA A 257 13.57 -12.48 -3.54
C ALA A 257 14.84 -13.31 -3.86
N PHE A 258 14.74 -14.63 -3.73
CA PHE A 258 15.84 -15.57 -3.89
C PHE A 258 15.97 -16.16 -5.30
N ALA A 259 15.04 -15.91 -6.23
CA ALA A 259 15.12 -16.51 -7.57
C ALA A 259 16.19 -15.87 -8.46
N GLY A 260 16.56 -14.61 -8.22
CA GLY A 260 17.55 -13.90 -9.04
C GLY A 260 18.15 -12.68 -8.36
N LYS A 261 19.08 -12.03 -9.07
CA LYS A 261 19.65 -10.74 -8.67
C LYS A 261 18.57 -9.65 -8.77
N TYR A 262 18.65 -8.65 -7.89
CA TYR A 262 17.83 -7.44 -7.96
C TYR A 262 17.97 -6.79 -9.34
N ARG A 263 16.84 -6.40 -9.94
CA ARG A 263 16.81 -5.78 -11.28
C ARG A 263 16.28 -4.36 -11.24
N THR A 264 15.08 -4.18 -10.71
CA THR A 264 14.36 -2.92 -10.69
C THR A 264 13.55 -2.79 -9.39
N PRO A 265 13.19 -1.56 -8.99
CA PRO A 265 12.27 -1.37 -7.86
C PRO A 265 10.98 -2.17 -8.09
N PHE A 266 10.44 -2.73 -7.01
CA PHE A 266 9.25 -3.58 -6.99
C PHE A 266 9.36 -4.83 -7.90
N ASP A 267 10.57 -5.32 -8.17
CA ASP A 267 10.77 -6.64 -8.77
C ASP A 267 10.30 -7.79 -7.86
N VAL A 268 10.19 -7.52 -6.56
CA VAL A 268 9.54 -8.34 -5.56
C VAL A 268 8.62 -7.47 -4.71
N PHE A 269 7.36 -7.87 -4.54
CA PHE A 269 6.43 -7.18 -3.64
C PHE A 269 5.34 -8.12 -3.13
N SER A 270 4.65 -7.69 -2.07
CA SER A 270 3.48 -8.38 -1.54
C SER A 270 2.37 -7.38 -1.23
N ILE A 271 1.12 -7.79 -1.45
CA ILE A 271 -0.08 -7.09 -1.02
C ILE A 271 -0.97 -8.06 -0.25
N ARG A 272 -1.47 -7.61 0.88
CA ARG A 272 -2.53 -8.27 1.65
C ARG A 272 -3.75 -7.37 1.72
N LEU A 273 -4.90 -7.91 1.35
CA LEU A 273 -6.22 -7.29 1.45
C LEU A 273 -7.08 -8.11 2.42
N ILE A 274 -7.73 -7.46 3.37
CA ILE A 274 -8.73 -8.10 4.25
C ILE A 274 -10.02 -7.29 4.19
N VAL A 275 -11.13 -7.96 3.91
CA VAL A 275 -12.48 -7.37 3.86
C VAL A 275 -13.41 -8.19 4.76
N ASN A 276 -14.23 -7.52 5.56
CA ASN A 276 -15.18 -8.16 6.47
C ASN A 276 -16.62 -7.72 6.19
N SER A 277 -17.58 -8.63 6.31
CA SER A 277 -18.98 -8.45 5.87
C SER A 277 -19.78 -7.34 6.57
N GLN A 278 -19.35 -6.88 7.75
CA GLN A 278 -19.97 -5.74 8.47
C GLN A 278 -18.95 -4.68 8.91
N GLY A 279 -17.77 -4.67 8.28
CA GLY A 279 -16.68 -3.72 8.57
C GLY A 279 -15.98 -3.17 7.33
N GLY A 280 -16.36 -3.61 6.12
CA GLY A 280 -15.76 -3.14 4.88
C GLY A 280 -14.29 -3.51 4.76
N LEU A 281 -13.50 -2.59 4.19
CA LEU A 281 -12.05 -2.73 4.07
C LEU A 281 -11.40 -2.70 5.45
N ASN A 282 -10.88 -3.85 5.88
CA ASN A 282 -10.31 -4.03 7.19
C ASN A 282 -8.79 -3.85 7.22
N ALA A 283 -8.11 -4.29 6.16
CA ALA A 283 -6.70 -4.05 5.98
C ALA A 283 -6.32 -4.01 4.50
N LEU A 284 -5.38 -3.13 4.15
CA LEU A 284 -4.64 -3.15 2.91
C LEU A 284 -3.18 -2.85 3.24
N ASN A 285 -2.34 -3.88 3.21
CA ASN A 285 -0.91 -3.74 3.49
C ASN A 285 -0.14 -4.09 2.23
N GLY A 286 0.89 -3.32 1.92
CA GLY A 286 1.77 -3.59 0.80
C GLY A 286 3.22 -3.31 1.14
N SER A 287 4.13 -4.17 0.69
CA SER A 287 5.58 -3.94 0.77
C SER A 287 6.23 -4.34 -0.53
N GLY A 288 7.06 -3.46 -1.09
CA GLY A 288 7.78 -3.69 -2.33
C GLY A 288 9.24 -3.31 -2.24
N ARG A 289 10.10 -4.16 -2.81
CA ARG A 289 11.55 -4.04 -2.73
C ARG A 289 12.08 -2.89 -3.58
N LEU A 290 12.66 -1.88 -2.96
CA LEU A 290 13.37 -0.79 -3.64
C LEU A 290 14.79 -1.16 -4.02
N TYR A 291 15.45 -1.98 -3.20
CA TYR A 291 16.81 -2.45 -3.44
C TYR A 291 17.03 -3.81 -2.78
N GLY A 292 17.90 -4.64 -3.36
CA GLY A 292 18.27 -5.91 -2.73
C GLY A 292 19.65 -6.40 -3.12
N ARG A 293 20.31 -7.09 -2.19
CA ARG A 293 21.62 -7.71 -2.40
C ARG A 293 21.67 -9.10 -1.77
N ALA A 294 22.05 -10.10 -2.55
CA ALA A 294 22.35 -11.42 -2.03
C ALA A 294 23.59 -11.35 -1.13
N LEU A 295 23.47 -11.87 0.09
CA LEU A 295 24.56 -11.97 1.07
C LEU A 295 25.18 -13.37 1.10
N SER A 296 24.54 -14.33 0.44
CA SER A 296 24.99 -15.72 0.34
C SER A 296 24.96 -16.18 -1.11
N ASP A 297 25.71 -17.25 -1.40
CA ASP A 297 25.64 -17.89 -2.72
C ASP A 297 24.24 -18.45 -3.00
N SER A 298 23.86 -18.42 -4.27
CA SER A 298 22.65 -19.01 -4.82
C SER A 298 22.53 -20.52 -4.58
N LEU A 299 23.66 -21.22 -4.45
CA LEU A 299 23.72 -22.67 -4.24
C LEU A 299 23.68 -23.09 -2.75
N SER A 300 23.86 -22.14 -1.83
CA SER A 300 23.88 -22.45 -0.40
C SER A 300 22.56 -23.00 0.13
N HIS A 301 22.63 -23.92 1.09
CA HIS A 301 21.46 -24.41 1.84
C HIS A 301 20.78 -23.32 2.68
N ILE A 302 21.57 -22.32 3.07
CA ILE A 302 21.16 -21.16 3.82
C ILE A 302 21.42 -19.95 2.93
N ARG A 303 20.38 -19.21 2.62
CA ARG A 303 20.47 -18.05 1.75
C ARG A 303 19.97 -16.83 2.49
N HIS A 304 20.83 -15.81 2.57
CA HIS A 304 20.49 -14.51 3.14
C HIS A 304 20.44 -13.45 2.05
N GLN A 305 19.50 -12.52 2.21
CA GLN A 305 19.32 -11.41 1.30
C GLN A 305 19.02 -10.15 2.10
N PHE A 306 19.84 -9.13 1.88
CA PHE A 306 19.54 -7.79 2.34
C PHE A 306 18.52 -7.15 1.40
N ALA A 307 17.54 -6.45 1.95
CA ALA A 307 16.57 -5.69 1.17
C ALA A 307 16.24 -4.36 1.85
N VAL A 308 15.96 -3.36 1.02
CA VAL A 308 15.29 -2.12 1.40
C VAL A 308 13.95 -2.12 0.69
N ASN A 309 12.85 -1.99 1.43
CA ASN A 309 11.52 -1.99 0.87
C ASN A 309 10.78 -0.69 1.22
N GLN A 310 9.84 -0.30 0.37
CA GLN A 310 8.84 0.70 0.66
C GLN A 310 7.55 0.01 1.07
N ARG A 311 6.95 0.49 2.16
CA ARG A 311 5.78 -0.13 2.76
C ARG A 311 4.65 0.88 2.92
N TYR A 312 3.44 0.39 2.67
CA TYR A 312 2.18 1.06 2.90
C TYR A 312 1.32 0.19 3.81
N ASP A 313 0.71 0.80 4.81
CA ASP A 313 -0.21 0.14 5.72
C ASP A 313 -1.52 0.89 5.82
N TYR A 314 -2.62 0.15 5.75
CA TYR A 314 -3.93 0.57 6.18
C TYR A 314 -4.55 -0.57 6.98
N VAL A 315 -4.91 -0.29 8.22
CA VAL A 315 -5.65 -1.19 9.10
C VAL A 315 -6.76 -0.37 9.71
N ASN A 316 -8.00 -0.81 9.53
CA ASN A 316 -9.17 -0.19 10.11
C ASN A 316 -10.10 -1.29 10.60
N ASN A 317 -10.12 -1.48 11.90
CA ASN A 317 -10.95 -2.48 12.54
C ASN A 317 -11.49 -1.92 13.86
N PRO A 318 -12.52 -2.54 14.46
CA PRO A 318 -13.07 -2.04 15.72
C PRO A 318 -12.06 -1.90 16.86
N ALA A 319 -10.90 -2.56 16.78
CA ALA A 319 -9.85 -2.51 17.79
C ALA A 319 -8.90 -1.33 17.64
N GLN A 320 -8.49 -1.03 16.40
CA GLN A 320 -7.55 0.01 16.08
C GLN A 320 -7.71 0.49 14.63
N SER A 321 -7.39 1.77 14.45
CA SER A 321 -7.15 2.36 13.13
C SER A 321 -5.69 2.79 13.07
N PHE A 322 -4.90 2.09 12.27
CA PHE A 322 -3.48 2.34 12.10
C PHE A 322 -3.10 2.28 10.62
N GLY A 323 -2.28 3.21 10.17
CA GLY A 323 -1.69 3.09 8.85
C GLY A 323 -0.69 4.20 8.56
N GLY A 324 -0.16 4.20 7.34
CA GLY A 324 0.86 5.15 6.95
C GLY A 324 1.86 4.55 5.96
N VAL A 325 2.99 5.25 5.85
CA VAL A 325 4.04 4.95 4.87
C VAL A 325 5.39 4.87 5.57
N SER A 326 6.15 3.83 5.24
CA SER A 326 7.46 3.57 5.84
C SER A 326 8.47 3.03 4.84
N VAL A 327 9.74 3.17 5.18
CA VAL A 327 10.85 2.48 4.50
C VAL A 327 11.40 1.45 5.49
N GLU A 328 11.51 0.20 5.06
CA GLU A 328 12.03 -0.88 5.89
C GLU A 328 13.36 -1.38 5.31
N ALA A 329 14.34 -1.68 6.17
CA ALA A 329 15.62 -2.26 5.78
C ALA A 329 15.94 -3.48 6.66
N GLY A 330 16.37 -4.57 6.04
CA GLY A 330 16.47 -5.83 6.77
C GLY A 330 16.99 -7.00 5.96
N ILE A 331 16.82 -8.18 6.54
CA ILE A 331 17.32 -9.44 5.99
C ILE A 331 16.16 -10.43 5.86
N ASP A 332 16.01 -10.96 4.65
CA ASP A 332 15.27 -12.19 4.38
C ASP A 332 16.22 -13.38 4.38
N SER A 333 15.81 -14.49 4.99
CA SER A 333 16.57 -15.74 5.00
C SER A 333 15.71 -16.92 4.58
N ARG A 334 16.29 -17.83 3.80
CA ARG A 334 15.69 -19.11 3.41
C ARG A 334 16.65 -20.23 3.78
N TRP A 335 16.17 -21.13 4.62
CA TRP A 335 16.87 -22.32 5.08
C TRP A 335 16.23 -23.56 4.45
N ARG A 336 17.04 -24.42 3.85
CA ARG A 336 16.59 -25.70 3.30
C ARG A 336 16.98 -26.81 4.25
N LEU A 337 16.00 -27.52 4.79
CA LEU A 337 16.21 -28.62 5.71
C LEU A 337 16.19 -29.94 4.92
N GLY A 338 17.37 -30.55 4.78
CA GLY A 338 17.59 -31.83 4.10
C GLY A 338 18.12 -31.72 2.67
N ALA A 339 18.43 -32.88 2.08
CA ALA A 339 19.04 -32.99 0.75
C ALA A 339 18.03 -32.78 -0.41
N ARG A 340 16.73 -33.04 -0.17
CA ARG A 340 15.69 -32.88 -1.18
C ARG A 340 15.32 -31.42 -1.36
N ARG A 341 15.21 -30.99 -2.63
CA ARG A 341 14.93 -29.59 -2.96
C ARG A 341 13.54 -29.11 -2.51
N ASP A 342 12.60 -30.04 -2.39
CA ASP A 342 11.18 -29.91 -2.05
C ASP A 342 10.87 -30.40 -0.61
N GLY A 343 11.89 -30.53 0.25
CA GLY A 343 11.72 -30.96 1.64
C GLY A 343 11.12 -29.90 2.56
N PHE A 344 11.57 -29.89 3.82
CA PHE A 344 11.21 -28.83 4.76
C PHE A 344 12.04 -27.58 4.50
N GLY A 345 11.43 -26.42 4.65
CA GLY A 345 12.11 -25.13 4.57
C GLY A 345 11.72 -24.22 5.72
N ILE A 346 12.64 -23.37 6.15
CA ILE A 346 12.34 -22.27 7.07
C ILE A 346 12.57 -20.97 6.30
N ARG A 347 11.63 -20.04 6.42
CA ARG A 347 11.80 -18.66 5.95
C ARG A 347 11.74 -17.74 7.14
N THR A 348 12.66 -16.79 7.19
CA THR A 348 12.63 -15.75 8.21
C THR A 348 12.84 -14.38 7.58
N ALA A 349 12.20 -13.36 8.14
CA ALA A 349 12.43 -11.97 7.79
C ALA A 349 12.63 -11.17 9.08
N LEU A 350 13.57 -10.23 9.08
CA LEU A 350 13.74 -9.25 10.15
C LEU A 350 14.08 -7.91 9.52
N PHE A 351 13.24 -6.91 9.78
CA PHE A 351 13.35 -5.58 9.19
C PHE A 351 13.16 -4.50 10.26
N GLY A 352 13.97 -3.45 10.19
CA GLY A 352 13.74 -2.21 10.92
C GLY A 352 12.98 -1.22 10.03
N ASP A 353 11.95 -0.58 10.59
CA ASP A 353 11.07 0.36 9.91
C ASP A 353 11.43 1.80 10.29
N GLY A 354 11.60 2.67 9.30
CA GLY A 354 11.50 4.13 9.46
C GLY A 354 10.14 4.59 8.96
N ILE A 355 9.24 4.97 9.87
CA ILE A 355 7.89 5.45 9.55
C ILE A 355 8.01 6.94 9.20
N ILE A 356 7.74 7.28 7.94
CA ILE A 356 7.79 8.66 7.44
C ILE A 356 6.60 9.43 8.02
N LEU A 357 5.41 8.86 7.90
CA LEU A 357 4.18 9.37 8.48
C LEU A 357 3.23 8.21 8.79
N GLY A 358 2.93 8.03 10.07
CA GLY A 358 1.93 7.11 10.58
C GLY A 358 0.73 7.86 11.12
N ALA A 359 -0.44 7.24 11.00
CA ALA A 359 -1.71 7.66 11.56
C ALA A 359 -2.18 6.58 12.55
N ILE A 360 -2.62 6.98 13.74
CA ILE A 360 -3.05 6.05 14.79
C ILE A 360 -4.26 6.62 15.54
N ASP A 361 -5.29 5.81 15.76
CA ASP A 361 -6.49 6.24 16.47
C ASP A 361 -6.16 6.75 17.88
N ALA A 362 -6.69 7.91 18.20
CA ALA A 362 -6.45 8.64 19.43
C ALA A 362 -7.75 9.34 19.88
N PRO A 363 -8.75 8.55 20.32
CA PRO A 363 -10.06 9.11 20.65
C PRO A 363 -9.97 10.15 21.76
N GLY A 364 -10.62 11.29 21.55
CA GLY A 364 -10.63 12.40 22.50
C GLY A 364 -9.32 13.18 22.62
N THR A 365 -8.33 12.97 21.75
CA THR A 365 -7.10 13.80 21.67
C THR A 365 -6.77 14.39 20.33
N GLY A 366 -7.39 13.90 19.25
CA GLY A 366 -7.08 14.46 17.94
C GLY A 366 -7.43 15.95 17.88
N THR A 367 -6.77 16.66 16.97
CA THR A 367 -7.08 18.07 16.71
C THR A 367 -8.49 18.16 16.14
N GLY A 368 -9.31 19.11 16.59
CA GLY A 368 -10.61 19.41 15.96
C GLY A 368 -11.58 18.21 15.90
N LEU A 369 -11.88 17.75 14.68
CA LEU A 369 -12.82 16.66 14.42
C LEU A 369 -12.14 15.33 14.14
N ARG A 370 -10.80 15.33 14.07
CA ARG A 370 -9.99 14.14 13.88
C ARG A 370 -9.92 13.39 15.20
N ASP A 371 -10.13 12.08 15.17
CA ASP A 371 -10.04 11.20 16.34
C ASP A 371 -8.79 10.31 16.29
N TYR A 372 -7.76 10.77 15.58
CA TYR A 372 -6.49 10.08 15.38
C TYR A 372 -5.32 11.07 15.25
N ASP A 373 -4.14 10.61 15.60
CA ASP A 373 -2.90 11.36 15.66
C ASP A 373 -1.98 10.98 14.49
N PHE A 374 -1.19 11.94 14.02
CA PHE A 374 -0.17 11.75 12.99
C PHE A 374 1.22 11.92 13.58
N GLY A 375 2.17 11.12 13.12
CA GLY A 375 3.55 11.23 13.57
C GLY A 375 4.56 10.43 12.76
N PRO A 376 5.84 10.84 12.73
CA PRO A 376 6.92 9.95 12.32
C PRO A 376 7.14 8.88 13.40
N GLY A 377 7.91 7.85 13.04
CA GLY A 377 8.12 6.74 13.96
C GLY A 377 9.19 5.76 13.53
N ALA A 378 9.35 4.72 14.33
CA ALA A 378 10.27 3.61 14.06
C ALA A 378 9.60 2.29 14.43
N GLY A 379 10.06 1.19 13.85
CA GLY A 379 9.48 -0.11 14.16
C GLY A 379 10.40 -1.27 13.83
N VAL A 380 9.93 -2.46 14.16
CA VAL A 380 10.57 -3.73 13.78
C VAL A 380 9.49 -4.67 13.29
N ARG A 381 9.74 -5.29 12.14
CA ARG A 381 8.91 -6.36 11.58
C ARG A 381 9.70 -7.66 11.57
N TRP A 382 9.04 -8.75 11.92
CA TRP A 382 9.59 -10.08 11.78
C TRP A 382 8.59 -11.05 11.14
N GLU A 383 9.14 -12.05 10.47
CA GLU A 383 8.37 -13.17 9.93
C GLU A 383 9.16 -14.45 10.17
N ALA A 384 8.46 -15.52 10.52
CA ALA A 384 8.97 -16.88 10.53
C ALA A 384 7.94 -17.79 9.88
N GLY A 385 8.35 -18.60 8.92
CA GLY A 385 7.47 -19.51 8.20
C GLY A 385 8.10 -20.87 8.02
N LEU A 386 7.25 -21.90 8.05
CA LEU A 386 7.65 -23.26 7.71
C LEU A 386 6.98 -23.67 6.40
N ASP A 387 7.82 -24.16 5.48
CA ASP A 387 7.42 -24.67 4.20
C ASP A 387 7.60 -26.19 4.17
N ARG A 388 6.70 -26.89 3.47
CA ARG A 388 6.83 -28.31 3.15
C ARG A 388 6.37 -28.53 1.71
N HIS A 389 7.19 -29.17 0.88
CA HIS A 389 6.90 -29.35 -0.56
C HIS A 389 6.57 -28.04 -1.29
N GLY A 390 7.27 -26.96 -0.90
CA GLY A 390 7.07 -25.62 -1.46
C GLY A 390 5.81 -24.89 -0.99
N ALA A 391 4.93 -25.54 -0.22
CA ALA A 391 3.76 -24.92 0.37
C ALA A 391 4.04 -24.48 1.81
N ARG A 392 3.75 -23.22 2.13
CA ARG A 392 3.84 -22.70 3.49
C ARG A 392 2.64 -23.18 4.31
N PHE A 393 2.91 -23.90 5.40
CA PHE A 393 1.86 -24.45 6.27
C PHE A 393 1.81 -23.78 7.65
N PHE A 394 2.89 -23.07 8.03
CA PHE A 394 2.94 -22.26 9.24
C PHE A 394 3.52 -20.89 8.91
N THR A 395 2.90 -19.84 9.44
CA THR A 395 3.40 -18.46 9.38
C THR A 395 3.22 -17.80 10.74
N LEU A 396 4.26 -17.16 11.23
CA LEU A 396 4.25 -16.23 12.34
C LEU A 396 4.77 -14.89 11.82
N LEU A 397 3.94 -13.87 11.86
CA LEU A 397 4.24 -12.50 11.49
C LEU A 397 4.12 -11.66 12.76
N GLY A 398 5.06 -10.75 12.99
CA GLY A 398 4.89 -9.74 14.02
C GLY A 398 5.45 -8.39 13.60
N ARG A 399 4.90 -7.34 14.18
CA ARG A 399 5.36 -5.97 13.99
C ARG A 399 5.13 -5.16 15.25
N VAL A 400 6.14 -4.39 15.63
CA VAL A 400 6.04 -3.33 16.62
C VAL A 400 6.33 -2.01 15.92
N ALA A 401 5.50 -1.00 16.17
CA ALA A 401 5.66 0.35 15.66
C ALA A 401 5.52 1.35 16.81
N TYR A 402 6.49 2.25 16.92
CA TYR A 402 6.47 3.40 17.79
C TYR A 402 6.22 4.65 16.94
N ILE A 403 5.28 5.49 17.36
CA ILE A 403 4.91 6.74 16.68
C ILE A 403 4.93 7.86 17.71
N HIS A 404 5.64 8.93 17.39
CA HIS A 404 5.64 10.15 18.17
C HIS A 404 4.72 11.18 17.53
N THR A 405 3.73 11.69 18.25
CA THR A 405 2.72 12.58 17.65
C THR A 405 3.33 13.92 17.25
N ALA A 406 3.29 14.21 15.95
CA ALA A 406 3.61 15.50 15.36
C ALA A 406 2.36 16.39 15.16
N SER A 407 1.18 15.78 15.01
CA SER A 407 -0.10 16.48 14.85
C SER A 407 -1.23 15.68 15.49
N GLY A 408 -1.86 16.24 16.52
CA GLY A 408 -2.79 15.49 17.37
C GLY A 408 -2.58 15.80 18.85
N GLY A 409 -2.94 14.85 19.71
CA GLY A 409 -2.62 14.92 21.13
C GLY A 409 -1.13 14.75 21.39
N ALA A 410 -0.58 15.46 22.39
CA ALA A 410 0.78 15.22 22.84
C ALA A 410 0.89 13.80 23.42
N ALA A 411 1.43 12.88 22.61
CA ALA A 411 1.37 11.46 22.87
C ALA A 411 2.49 10.67 22.18
N ASP A 412 2.79 9.53 22.77
CA ASP A 412 3.62 8.47 22.21
C ASP A 412 2.79 7.20 22.08
N HIS A 413 2.80 6.58 20.91
CA HIS A 413 1.99 5.40 20.62
C HIS A 413 2.89 4.22 20.31
N LEU A 414 2.64 3.09 20.97
CA LEU A 414 3.22 1.79 20.68
C LEU A 414 2.13 0.87 20.15
N VAL A 415 2.32 0.36 18.95
CA VAL A 415 1.41 -0.57 18.27
C VAL A 415 2.13 -1.89 18.07
N ASN A 416 1.53 -2.97 18.52
CA ASN A 416 1.99 -4.33 18.31
C ASN A 416 0.93 -5.12 17.56
N VAL A 417 1.34 -5.83 16.51
CA VAL A 417 0.49 -6.76 15.79
C VAL A 417 1.25 -8.06 15.63
N SER A 418 0.70 -9.15 16.17
CA SER A 418 1.24 -10.48 16.00
C SER A 418 0.17 -11.38 15.37
N THR A 419 0.52 -12.10 14.31
CA THR A 419 -0.38 -13.00 13.59
C THR A 419 0.28 -14.36 13.43
N LEU A 420 -0.42 -15.40 13.85
CA LEU A 420 -0.07 -16.80 13.61
C LEU A 420 -1.10 -17.39 12.65
N GLU A 421 -0.61 -18.13 11.66
CA GLU A 421 -1.44 -18.81 10.68
C GLU A 421 -0.96 -20.25 10.47
N LEU A 422 -1.89 -21.18 10.55
CA LEU A 422 -1.73 -22.59 10.21
C LEU A 422 -2.57 -22.87 8.97
N ALA A 423 -1.92 -23.33 7.89
CA ALA A 423 -2.57 -23.67 6.63
C ALA A 423 -2.32 -25.14 6.29
N ILE A 424 -3.38 -25.94 6.30
CA ILE A 424 -3.33 -27.36 5.98
C ILE A 424 -3.79 -27.55 4.54
N PRO A 425 -2.91 -27.97 3.62
CA PRO A 425 -3.33 -28.27 2.25
C PRO A 425 -4.25 -29.50 2.24
N VAL A 426 -5.39 -29.37 1.56
CA VAL A 426 -6.33 -30.48 1.30
C VAL A 426 -6.09 -31.03 -0.10
N THR A 427 -5.79 -30.15 -1.05
CA THR A 427 -5.36 -30.48 -2.42
C THR A 427 -4.17 -29.58 -2.81
N HIS A 428 -3.65 -29.74 -4.03
CA HIS A 428 -2.59 -28.89 -4.57
C HIS A 428 -2.94 -27.39 -4.60
N ARG A 429 -4.22 -27.02 -4.65
CA ARG A 429 -4.67 -25.60 -4.70
C ARG A 429 -5.58 -25.18 -3.56
N VAL A 430 -6.18 -26.13 -2.85
CA VAL A 430 -7.18 -25.85 -1.81
C VAL A 430 -6.65 -26.31 -0.46
N GLY A 431 -6.81 -25.47 0.56
CA GLY A 431 -6.45 -25.79 1.93
C GLY A 431 -7.43 -25.18 2.93
N ILE A 432 -7.27 -25.58 4.18
CA ILE A 432 -7.98 -24.98 5.32
C ILE A 432 -6.95 -24.18 6.11
N ALA A 433 -7.29 -22.95 6.48
CA ALA A 433 -6.42 -22.11 7.29
C ALA A 433 -7.12 -21.66 8.58
N VAL A 434 -6.36 -21.70 9.66
CA VAL A 434 -6.69 -21.10 10.96
C VAL A 434 -5.70 -19.98 11.20
N GLN A 435 -6.19 -18.78 11.43
CA GLN A 435 -5.38 -17.60 11.72
C GLN A 435 -5.80 -17.03 13.08
N THR A 436 -4.83 -16.62 13.88
CA THR A 436 -5.06 -15.84 15.10
C THR A 436 -4.20 -14.60 15.06
N SER A 437 -4.78 -13.45 15.39
CA SER A 437 -4.09 -12.16 15.44
C SER A 437 -4.32 -11.51 16.79
N ILE A 438 -3.28 -10.94 17.36
CA ILE A 438 -3.34 -10.14 18.57
C ILE A 438 -2.89 -8.73 18.18
N PHE A 439 -3.75 -7.76 18.47
CA PHE A 439 -3.43 -6.34 18.35
C PHE A 439 -3.32 -5.77 19.75
N ASP A 440 -2.17 -5.21 20.07
CA ASP A 440 -1.97 -4.45 21.30
C ASP A 440 -1.59 -3.03 20.94
N ARG A 441 -2.19 -2.08 21.64
CA ARG A 441 -1.87 -0.67 21.47
C ARG A 441 -1.77 -0.03 22.85
N GLU A 442 -0.69 0.70 23.06
CA GLU A 442 -0.47 1.50 24.25
C GLU A 442 -0.18 2.95 23.81
N SER A 443 -0.98 3.89 24.29
CA SER A 443 -0.82 5.31 24.01
C SER A 443 -0.55 6.07 25.29
N HIS A 444 0.60 6.72 25.38
CA HIS A 444 1.03 7.50 26.53
C HIS A 444 0.82 8.98 26.23
N TYR A 445 -0.13 9.60 26.93
CA TYR A 445 -0.43 11.02 26.76
C TYR A 445 0.23 11.85 27.86
N THR A 446 0.65 13.07 27.53
CA THR A 446 1.23 13.98 28.53
C THR A 446 0.22 14.38 29.61
N ASN A 447 -1.05 14.56 29.23
CA ASN A 447 -2.07 15.20 30.07
C ASN A 447 -3.24 14.28 30.47
N ARG A 448 -3.14 12.97 30.23
CA ARG A 448 -4.19 12.00 30.61
C ARG A 448 -3.61 10.60 30.83
N PRO A 449 -4.35 9.70 31.51
CA PRO A 449 -3.89 8.33 31.71
C PRO A 449 -3.58 7.61 30.40
N PRO A 450 -2.66 6.64 30.40
CA PRO A 450 -2.38 5.82 29.24
C PRO A 450 -3.65 5.08 28.76
N ASP A 451 -3.82 5.00 27.44
CA ASP A 451 -4.88 4.20 26.82
C ASP A 451 -4.28 2.89 26.30
N LYS A 452 -4.77 1.77 26.85
CA LYS A 452 -4.33 0.42 26.48
C LYS A 452 -5.49 -0.33 25.86
N ARG A 453 -5.25 -0.92 24.70
CA ARG A 453 -6.21 -1.77 24.00
C ARG A 453 -5.57 -3.07 23.59
N ASP A 454 -6.24 -4.16 23.91
CA ASP A 454 -5.89 -5.51 23.51
C ASP A 454 -7.06 -6.11 22.71
N TYR A 455 -6.73 -6.77 21.61
CA TYR A 455 -7.76 -7.33 20.73
C TYR A 455 -7.30 -8.60 20.06
N PRO A 456 -7.63 -9.76 20.64
CA PRO A 456 -7.48 -11.03 19.97
C PRO A 456 -8.59 -11.22 18.93
N GLU A 457 -8.22 -11.70 17.75
CA GLU A 457 -9.15 -12.19 16.74
C GLU A 457 -8.68 -13.52 16.15
N GLY A 458 -9.66 -14.33 15.73
CA GLY A 458 -9.44 -15.59 15.02
C GLY A 458 -10.16 -15.60 13.68
N ARG A 459 -9.58 -16.28 12.70
CA ARG A 459 -10.24 -16.60 11.42
C ARG A 459 -10.13 -18.08 11.12
N PHE A 460 -11.21 -18.64 10.61
CA PHE A 460 -11.24 -19.95 9.98
C PHE A 460 -11.63 -19.78 8.51
N MET A 461 -10.80 -20.28 7.60
CA MET A 461 -10.92 -19.99 6.17
C MET A 461 -10.72 -21.23 5.31
N LEU A 462 -11.53 -21.35 4.25
CA LEU A 462 -11.18 -22.12 3.07
C LEU A 462 -10.26 -21.27 2.20
N VAL A 463 -9.11 -21.81 1.81
CA VAL A 463 -8.09 -21.07 1.07
C VAL A 463 -7.82 -21.72 -0.26
N TRP A 464 -7.79 -20.90 -1.31
CA TRP A 464 -7.39 -21.28 -2.65
C TRP A 464 -6.10 -20.54 -3.04
N THR A 465 -5.14 -21.26 -3.62
CA THR A 465 -3.85 -20.70 -4.06
C THR A 465 -3.62 -20.97 -5.54
N LYS A 466 -3.10 -19.98 -6.26
CA LYS A 466 -2.68 -20.05 -7.66
C LYS A 466 -1.36 -19.31 -7.85
N GLY A 467 -0.34 -19.99 -8.36
CA GLY A 467 0.95 -19.37 -8.67
C GLY A 467 2.03 -20.40 -9.00
N ALA A 468 3.23 -19.94 -9.37
CA ALA A 468 4.34 -20.79 -9.84
C ALA A 468 5.02 -21.66 -8.75
N SER A 469 4.40 -21.80 -7.58
CA SER A 469 4.81 -22.72 -6.53
C SER A 469 3.60 -23.48 -5.98
N THR A 470 2.91 -24.19 -6.85
CA THR A 470 2.26 -25.45 -6.46
C THR A 470 3.09 -26.55 -7.11
N PRO A 471 3.67 -27.49 -6.35
CA PRO A 471 4.47 -28.57 -6.92
C PRO A 471 3.72 -29.33 -8.01
#